data_AF-A0A954SHF4-F1
#
_entry.id   AF-A0A954SHF4-F1
#
_cell.length_a   1.000
_cell.length_b   1.000
_cell.length_c   1.000
_cell.angle_alpha   90.00
_cell.angle_beta   90.00
_cell.angle_gamma   90.00
#
_symmetry.space_group_name_H-M   'P 1'
#
loop_
_entity.id
_entity.type
_entity.pdbx_description
1 polymer ?
#
loop_
_entity_poly.entity_id
_entity_poly.type
_entity_poly.pdbx_seq_one_letter_code
_entity_poly.pdbx_strand_id
1 'polypeptide(L)'
;QQQVLVVTDQGGTEHAYAYDALGRVTQDRATALGSGVDGTVRRIGRTYDARGLVESVSSYDNPAVGSGTVLNAVQFAYNGFGQLITESVRIHVQTSRTHTDDHTSGQRRQWHTGRFACRCVQCQ
;
A
#
# COMPACT_ATOMS: atom_id res chain seq x y z
N GLN A 1 -16.93 6.09 -22.44
CA GLN A 1 -15.82 5.14 -22.23
C GLN A 1 -14.72 5.88 -21.47
N GLN A 2 -14.08 5.26 -20.48
CA GLN A 2 -12.89 5.84 -19.82
C GLN A 2 -11.73 5.78 -20.82
N GLN A 3 -11.13 6.92 -21.14
CA GLN A 3 -9.98 6.97 -22.05
C GLN A 3 -8.75 6.39 -21.36
N VAL A 4 -7.98 5.58 -22.10
CA VAL A 4 -6.68 5.07 -21.65
C VAL A 4 -5.59 5.57 -22.59
N LEU A 5 -4.56 6.20 -22.03
CA LEU A 5 -3.35 6.62 -22.75
C LEU A 5 -2.19 5.75 -22.27
N VAL A 6 -1.43 5.17 -23.20
CA VAL A 6 -0.23 4.38 -22.89
C VAL A 6 1.00 5.13 -23.38
N VAL A 7 2.00 5.26 -22.49
CA VAL A 7 3.27 5.94 -22.77
C VAL A 7 4.40 5.08 -22.21
N THR A 8 5.44 4.87 -23.01
CA THR A 8 6.68 4.23 -22.57
C THR A 8 7.70 5.31 -22.22
N ASP A 9 8.27 5.24 -21.02
CA ASP A 9 9.34 6.16 -20.61
C ASP A 9 10.70 5.78 -21.23
N GLN A 10 11.70 6.64 -21.03
CA GLN A 10 13.07 6.42 -21.52
C GLN A 10 13.75 5.20 -20.90
N GLY A 11 13.26 4.70 -19.76
CA GLY A 11 13.74 3.49 -19.08
C GLY A 11 13.06 2.21 -19.56
N GLY A 12 12.07 2.32 -20.45
CA GLY A 12 11.28 1.18 -20.94
C GLY A 12 10.12 0.78 -20.05
N THR A 13 9.77 1.57 -19.02
CA THR A 13 8.57 1.34 -18.23
C THR A 13 7.35 1.84 -19.00
N GLU A 14 6.33 1.00 -19.11
CA GLU A 14 5.07 1.39 -19.74
C GLU A 14 4.07 1.87 -18.69
N HIS A 15 3.62 3.11 -18.84
CA HIS A 15 2.57 3.72 -18.04
C HIS A 15 1.26 3.77 -18.82
N ALA A 16 0.20 3.22 -18.24
CA ALA A 16 -1.17 3.32 -18.74
C ALA A 16 -2.00 4.22 -17.81
N TYR A 17 -2.38 5.39 -18.31
CA TYR A 17 -3.20 6.37 -17.60
C TYR A 17 -4.68 6.17 -17.92
N ALA A 18 -5.52 6.05 -16.90
CA ALA A 18 -6.98 6.03 -17.04
C ALA A 18 -7.58 7.34 -16.52
N TYR A 19 -8.54 7.89 -17.26
CA TYR A 19 -9.15 9.19 -16.96
C TYR A 19 -10.64 9.05 -16.69
N ASP A 20 -11.18 9.79 -15.72
CA ASP A 20 -12.63 9.90 -15.56
C ASP A 20 -13.28 10.73 -16.69
N ALA A 21 -14.61 10.84 -16.65
CA ALA A 21 -15.37 11.60 -17.66
C ALA A 21 -15.04 13.10 -17.69
N LEU A 22 -14.39 13.63 -16.64
CA LEU A 22 -13.94 15.02 -16.57
C LEU A 22 -12.47 15.17 -16.99
N GLY A 23 -11.82 14.10 -17.45
CA GLY A 23 -10.43 14.12 -17.92
C GLY A 23 -9.39 14.10 -16.80
N ARG A 24 -9.76 13.74 -15.57
CA ARG A 24 -8.83 13.65 -14.44
C ARG A 24 -8.27 12.24 -14.32
N VAL A 25 -6.98 12.11 -14.00
CA VAL A 25 -6.31 10.80 -13.88
C VAL A 25 -6.80 10.05 -12.65
N THR A 26 -7.45 8.92 -12.85
CA THR A 26 -7.90 8.02 -11.77
C THR A 26 -6.93 6.88 -11.51
N GLN A 27 -6.18 6.45 -12.53
CA GLN A 27 -5.21 5.37 -12.43
C GLN A 27 -3.95 5.72 -13.23
N ASP A 28 -2.79 5.56 -12.62
CA ASP A 28 -1.49 5.48 -13.27
C ASP A 28 -0.96 4.07 -13.04
N ARG A 29 -0.83 3.28 -14.10
CA ARG A 29 -0.54 1.85 -14.03
C ARG A 29 0.77 1.59 -14.74
N ALA A 30 1.78 1.12 -14.02
CA ALA A 30 2.99 0.60 -14.65
C ALA A 30 2.67 -0.80 -15.19
N THR A 31 2.31 -0.94 -16.47
CA THR A 31 1.90 -2.23 -17.06
C THR A 31 3.08 -3.12 -17.43
N ALA A 32 4.21 -2.52 -17.81
CA ALA A 32 5.49 -3.17 -18.00
C ALA A 32 6.58 -2.40 -17.24
N LEU A 33 7.63 -3.08 -16.77
CA LEU A 33 8.76 -2.45 -16.08
C LEU A 33 9.98 -2.42 -16.99
N GLY A 34 10.68 -1.29 -16.98
CA GLY A 34 12.04 -1.21 -17.49
C GLY A 34 12.99 -2.14 -16.73
N SER A 35 14.13 -2.45 -17.35
CA SER A 35 15.16 -3.29 -16.73
C SER A 35 15.67 -2.66 -15.43
N GLY A 36 15.71 -3.44 -14.35
CA GLY A 36 16.22 -3.00 -13.05
C GLY A 36 15.26 -2.15 -12.22
N VAL A 37 14.01 -1.95 -12.67
CA VAL A 37 12.98 -1.25 -11.88
C VAL A 37 12.35 -2.20 -10.86
N ASP A 38 12.22 -1.74 -9.61
CA ASP A 38 11.53 -2.47 -8.56
C ASP A 38 10.02 -2.57 -8.83
N GLY A 39 9.47 -3.76 -8.64
CA GLY A 39 8.07 -4.06 -8.95
C GLY A 39 7.12 -4.01 -7.75
N THR A 40 7.55 -3.52 -6.59
CA THR A 40 6.71 -3.52 -5.39
C THR A 40 5.47 -2.68 -5.58
N VAL A 41 5.60 -1.48 -6.14
CA VAL A 41 4.45 -0.62 -6.50
C VAL A 41 4.25 -0.65 -8.01
N ARG A 42 3.04 -1.02 -8.43
CA ARG A 42 2.67 -1.17 -9.85
C ARG A 42 1.53 -0.25 -10.29
N ARG A 43 0.86 0.43 -9.35
CA ARG A 43 -0.25 1.34 -9.66
C ARG A 43 -0.44 2.40 -8.59
N ILE A 44 -0.73 3.62 -9.03
CA ILE A 44 -1.27 4.70 -8.20
C ILE A 44 -2.72 4.96 -8.59
N GLY A 45 -3.64 4.79 -7.65
CA GLY A 45 -5.05 5.13 -7.79
C GLY A 45 -5.37 6.45 -7.10
N ARG A 46 -6.24 7.26 -7.71
CA ARG A 46 -6.72 8.53 -7.16
C ARG A 46 -8.25 8.58 -7.17
N THR A 47 -8.84 9.09 -6.09
CA THR A 47 -10.26 9.46 -6.06
C THR A 47 -10.41 10.96 -5.86
N TYR A 48 -11.57 11.48 -6.24
CA TYR A 48 -11.87 12.90 -6.21
C TYR A 48 -13.23 13.13 -5.55
N ASP A 49 -13.34 14.20 -4.78
CA ASP A 49 -14.63 14.65 -4.25
C ASP A 49 -15.52 15.26 -5.34
N ALA A 50 -16.75 15.62 -4.98
CA ALA A 50 -17.71 16.22 -5.90
C ALA A 50 -17.25 17.57 -6.50
N ARG A 51 -16.31 18.27 -5.85
CA ARG A 51 -15.73 19.54 -6.31
C ARG A 51 -14.48 19.30 -7.17
N GLY A 52 -13.97 18.08 -7.19
CA GLY A 52 -12.79 17.65 -7.92
C GLY A 52 -11.48 17.82 -7.19
N LEU A 53 -11.52 17.98 -5.87
CA LEU A 53 -10.34 17.90 -5.02
C LEU A 53 -9.96 16.43 -4.81
N VAL A 54 -8.68 16.12 -4.73
CA VAL A 54 -8.20 14.75 -4.52
C VAL A 54 -8.63 14.29 -3.13
N GLU A 55 -9.46 13.25 -3.06
CA GLU A 55 -9.96 12.71 -1.79
C GLU A 55 -9.05 11.60 -1.27
N SER A 56 -8.48 10.79 -2.16
CA SER A 56 -7.50 9.76 -1.77
C SER A 56 -6.46 9.49 -2.84
N VAL A 57 -5.28 9.07 -2.39
CA VAL A 57 -4.21 8.51 -3.24
C VAL A 57 -3.76 7.19 -2.61
N SER A 58 -3.78 6.12 -3.38
CA SER A 58 -3.39 4.78 -2.92
C SER A 58 -2.41 4.12 -3.88
N SER A 59 -1.41 3.44 -3.34
CA SER A 59 -0.48 2.61 -4.11
C SER A 59 -0.89 1.14 -4.03
N TYR A 60 -0.62 0.39 -5.10
CA TYR A 60 -0.95 -1.03 -5.19
C TYR A 60 0.21 -1.85 -5.76
N ASP A 61 0.28 -3.11 -5.37
CA ASP A 61 1.25 -4.11 -5.83
C ASP A 61 0.95 -4.69 -7.23
N ASN A 62 -0.21 -4.35 -7.80
CA ASN A 62 -0.67 -4.92 -9.07
C ASN A 62 -1.06 -3.81 -10.04
N PRO A 63 -0.77 -3.93 -11.34
CA PRO A 63 -1.20 -2.92 -12.31
C PRO A 63 -2.69 -3.03 -12.70
N ALA A 64 -3.37 -4.16 -12.51
CA ALA A 64 -4.76 -4.36 -12.94
C ALA A 64 -5.77 -3.70 -11.97
N VAL A 65 -6.57 -2.76 -12.48
CA VAL A 65 -7.59 -2.04 -11.69
C VAL A 65 -8.59 -3.03 -11.08
N GLY A 66 -8.91 -2.85 -9.79
CA GLY A 66 -9.78 -3.77 -9.05
C GLY A 66 -9.09 -5.03 -8.55
N SER A 67 -7.77 -5.15 -8.73
CA SER A 67 -6.94 -6.24 -8.20
C SER A 67 -5.72 -5.69 -7.45
N GLY A 68 -5.07 -6.56 -6.69
CA GLY A 68 -3.88 -6.24 -5.90
C GLY A 68 -4.19 -5.76 -4.48
N THR A 69 -3.13 -5.69 -3.68
CA THR A 69 -3.12 -5.20 -2.30
C THR A 69 -2.81 -3.70 -2.30
N VAL A 70 -3.49 -2.94 -1.45
CA VAL A 70 -3.07 -1.56 -1.14
C VAL A 70 -1.82 -1.63 -0.27
N LEU A 71 -0.75 -0.92 -0.65
CA LEU A 71 0.51 -0.91 0.10
C LEU A 71 0.62 0.32 1.01
N ASN A 72 0.21 1.47 0.51
CA ASN A 72 0.04 2.67 1.32
C ASN A 72 -1.07 3.56 0.73
N ALA A 73 -1.72 4.32 1.60
CA ALA A 73 -2.78 5.24 1.20
C ALA A 73 -2.75 6.53 2.02
N VAL A 74 -3.15 7.62 1.38
CA VAL A 74 -3.38 8.92 2.01
C VAL A 74 -4.81 9.36 1.68
N GLN A 75 -5.52 9.91 2.66
CA GLN A 75 -6.85 10.48 2.53
C GLN A 75 -6.84 11.96 2.93
N PHE A 76 -7.57 12.78 2.19
CA PHE A 76 -7.64 14.21 2.37
C PHE A 76 -9.08 14.67 2.64
N ALA A 77 -9.24 15.57 3.61
CA ALA A 77 -10.51 16.25 3.85
C ALA A 77 -10.32 17.76 3.78
N TYR A 78 -11.30 18.44 3.18
CA TYR A 78 -11.25 19.87 2.91
C TYR A 78 -12.47 20.59 3.50
N ASN A 79 -12.28 21.83 3.96
CA ASN A 79 -13.39 22.69 4.37
C ASN A 79 -14.21 23.20 3.17
N GLY A 80 -15.23 24.03 3.43
CA GLY A 80 -16.09 24.61 2.39
C GLY A 80 -15.36 25.49 1.37
N PHE A 81 -14.20 26.05 1.73
CA PHE A 81 -13.37 26.88 0.85
C PHE A 81 -12.35 26.07 0.04
N GLY A 82 -12.35 24.73 0.16
CA GLY A 82 -11.39 23.85 -0.52
C GLY A 82 -10.00 23.85 0.14
N GLN A 83 -9.87 24.36 1.36
CA GLN A 83 -8.62 24.32 2.11
C GLN A 83 -8.51 22.99 2.84
N LEU A 84 -7.32 22.39 2.82
CA LEU A 84 -7.04 21.13 3.49
C LEU A 84 -7.18 21.31 5.01
N ILE A 85 -7.99 20.47 5.65
CA ILE A 85 -8.19 20.47 7.11
C ILE A 85 -7.73 19.18 7.77
N THR A 86 -7.62 18.09 7.02
CA THR A 86 -7.15 16.81 7.55
C THR A 86 -6.46 16.02 6.46
N GLU A 87 -5.31 15.47 6.82
CA GLU A 87 -4.59 14.45 6.05
C GLU A 87 -4.45 13.21 6.94
N SER A 88 -4.80 12.04 6.41
CA SER A 88 -4.70 10.77 7.12
C SER A 88 -3.89 9.78 6.32
N VAL A 89 -2.75 9.36 6.87
CA VAL A 89 -1.85 8.37 6.25
C VAL A 89 -2.11 6.99 6.83
N ARG A 90 -2.16 5.99 5.96
CA ARG A 90 -2.25 4.58 6.32
C ARG A 90 -1.13 3.81 5.62
N ILE A 91 -0.24 3.21 6.41
CA ILE A 91 0.67 2.19 5.93
C ILE A 91 -0.04 0.84 5.99
N HIS A 92 -0.06 0.10 4.89
CA HIS A 92 -0.48 -1.31 4.92
C HIS A 92 0.79 -2.14 5.07
N VAL A 93 1.09 -2.54 6.30
CA VAL A 93 2.15 -3.51 6.51
C VAL A 93 1.65 -4.86 5.99
N GLN A 94 2.35 -5.43 5.01
CA GLN A 94 2.15 -6.82 4.66
C GLN A 94 2.68 -7.65 5.82
N THR A 95 1.80 -8.25 6.62
CA THR A 95 2.21 -9.14 7.70
C THR A 95 2.73 -10.46 7.13
N SER A 96 3.98 -10.48 6.71
CA SER A 96 4.78 -11.70 6.60
C SER A 96 5.96 -11.60 7.56
N ARG A 97 5.70 -11.90 8.83
CA ARG A 97 6.76 -12.20 9.79
C ARG A 97 6.96 -13.72 9.83
N THR A 98 7.74 -14.25 8.90
CA THR A 98 8.41 -15.53 9.11
C THR A 98 9.89 -15.22 9.30
N HIS A 99 10.21 -14.67 10.47
CA HIS A 99 11.55 -14.80 10.98
C HIS A 99 11.62 -16.18 11.64
N THR A 100 12.12 -17.18 10.93
CA THR A 100 12.69 -18.34 11.60
C THR A 100 14.06 -17.90 12.10
N ASP A 101 14.12 -17.49 13.37
CA ASP A 101 15.36 -17.50 14.13
C ASP A 101 15.85 -18.96 14.16
N ASP A 102 16.62 -19.40 13.18
CA ASP A 102 17.47 -20.58 13.37
C ASP A 102 18.71 -20.14 14.14
N HIS A 103 18.53 -20.02 15.46
CA HIS A 103 19.65 -20.16 16.36
C HIS A 103 19.95 -21.66 16.45
N THR A 104 20.83 -22.15 15.58
CA THR A 104 21.46 -23.45 15.77
C THR A 104 22.49 -23.33 16.89
N SER A 105 22.01 -23.23 18.13
CA SER A 105 22.62 -23.82 19.31
C SER A 105 21.51 -23.90 20.35
N GLY A 106 21.09 -25.13 20.66
CA GLY A 106 19.81 -25.43 21.26
C GLY A 106 19.53 -24.66 22.56
N GLN A 107 18.28 -24.18 22.68
CA GLN A 107 17.43 -24.19 23.88
C GLN A 107 16.08 -23.56 23.49
N ARG A 108 15.05 -24.39 23.27
CA ARG A 108 13.67 -23.91 23.09
C ARG A 108 13.13 -23.45 24.44
N ARG A 109 12.86 -22.15 24.61
CA ARG A 109 11.91 -21.68 25.62
C ARG A 109 10.56 -21.44 24.94
N GLN A 110 9.65 -22.37 25.16
CA GLN A 110 8.22 -22.21 24.83
C GLN A 110 7.59 -21.26 25.86
N TRP A 111 7.01 -20.17 25.38
CA TRP A 111 6.10 -19.36 26.18
C TRP A 111 4.67 -19.88 25.96
N HIS A 112 4.10 -20.52 26.97
CA HIS A 112 2.67 -20.82 26.99
C HIS A 112 1.91 -19.59 27.49
N THR A 113 1.07 -19.02 26.64
CA THR A 113 0.03 -18.07 27.04
C THR A 113 -1.12 -18.84 27.69
N GLY A 114 -1.21 -18.78 29.02
CA GLY A 114 -2.38 -19.31 29.72
C GLY A 114 -2.27 -19.39 31.24
N ARG A 115 -3.01 -18.50 31.91
CA ARG A 115 -3.38 -18.46 33.34
C ARG A 115 -2.29 -18.16 34.36
N PHE A 116 -2.51 -17.03 35.04
CA PHE A 116 -2.10 -16.71 36.40
C PHE A 116 -1.92 -17.95 37.30
N ALA A 117 -0.70 -18.15 37.79
CA ALA A 117 -0.45 -18.54 39.17
C ALA A 117 1.02 -18.24 39.49
N CYS A 118 1.26 -17.20 40.29
CA CYS A 118 2.49 -17.08 41.04
C CYS A 118 2.66 -18.35 41.88
N ARG A 119 3.76 -19.08 41.67
CA ARG A 119 4.33 -19.91 42.73
C ARG A 119 5.86 -19.85 42.63
N CYS A 120 6.41 -19.14 43.61
CA CYS A 120 7.80 -19.22 44.02
C CYS A 120 8.13 -20.68 44.32
N VAL A 121 9.19 -21.23 43.73
CA VAL A 121 9.81 -22.47 44.19
C VAL A 121 11.30 -22.17 44.36
N GLN A 122 11.73 -22.28 45.60
CA GLN A 122 13.05 -21.98 46.14
C GLN A 122 14.14 -22.83 45.49
N CYS A 123 15.36 -22.25 45.43
CA CYS A 123 16.60 -22.99 45.25
C CYS A 123 16.71 -24.13 46.28
N GLN A 124 17.06 -25.32 45.78
CA GLN A 124 18.08 -26.19 46.37
C GLN A 124 19.00 -26.67 45.25
#